data_AF-A0A0N7ZCR1-F1
#
_entry.id   AF-A0A0N7ZCR1-F1
#
_cell.length_a   1.000
_cell.length_b   1.000
_cell.length_c   1.000
_cell.angle_alpha   90.00
_cell.angle_beta   90.00
_cell.angle_gamma   90.00
#
_symmetry.space_group_name_H-M   'P 1'
#
loop_
_entity.id
_entity.type
_entity.pdbx_description
1 polymer ?
#
loop_
_entity_poly.entity_id
_entity_poly.type
_entity_poly.pdbx_seq_one_letter_code
_entity_poly.pdbx_strand_id
1 'polypeptide(L)'
;MVDSQRQGDNERQSANAAVAQAVDLIMTWKPASDVFALKHFMIASAFLSTGSATYINAYYRKVVKLRNQAFMSSLLPVIIAPSLLGGMLHHQFVHRPLILETFKCPVCVELRGGMVQLFCGFVYPLMLAPLAAMQFAARLFTYPVPDAKKPLLLLMEIHKITKPILPKFYILAALQFIGGMAWTHWELHNLYTVLGKLGKMEEALEDHRKNKLNQQ
;
A
#
# COMPACT_ATOMS: atom_id res chain seq x y z
N MET A 1 2.87 -35.25 -8.42
CA MET A 1 2.80 -33.79 -8.71
C MET A 1 1.47 -33.18 -8.25
N VAL A 2 0.33 -33.81 -8.54
CA VAL A 2 -1.00 -33.36 -8.08
C VAL A 2 -1.13 -33.33 -6.55
N ASP A 3 -0.61 -34.33 -5.82
CA ASP A 3 -0.70 -34.34 -4.35
C ASP A 3 0.16 -33.26 -3.67
N SER A 4 1.30 -32.90 -4.27
CA SER A 4 2.14 -31.81 -3.76
C SER A 4 1.52 -30.42 -3.99
N GLN A 5 0.75 -30.25 -5.07
CA GLN A 5 -0.04 -29.02 -5.27
C GLN A 5 -1.24 -28.98 -4.32
N ARG A 6 -1.92 -30.11 -4.12
CA ARG A 6 -3.08 -30.22 -3.21
C ARG A 6 -2.71 -29.97 -1.76
N GLN A 7 -1.53 -30.42 -1.33
CA GLN A 7 -1.03 -30.18 0.01
C GLN A 7 -0.66 -28.70 0.22
N GLY A 8 0.02 -28.08 -0.75
CA GLY A 8 0.29 -26.64 -0.73
C GLY A 8 -0.96 -25.76 -0.78
N ASP A 9 -2.01 -26.20 -1.48
CA ASP A 9 -3.29 -25.48 -1.54
C ASP A 9 -4.08 -25.59 -0.22
N ASN A 10 -4.06 -26.76 0.43
CA ASN A 10 -4.66 -26.94 1.75
C ASN A 10 -3.98 -26.10 2.84
N GLU A 11 -2.64 -26.03 2.84
CA GLU A 11 -1.87 -25.18 3.77
C GLU A 11 -2.20 -23.69 3.57
N ARG A 12 -2.29 -23.23 2.31
CA ARG A 12 -2.71 -21.87 1.98
C ARG A 12 -4.12 -21.57 2.46
N GLN A 13 -5.06 -22.51 2.29
CA GLN A 13 -6.44 -22.33 2.75
C GLN A 13 -6.54 -22.22 4.27
N SER A 14 -5.81 -23.06 5.02
CA SER A 14 -5.77 -22.99 6.48
C SER A 14 -5.17 -21.65 6.96
N ALA A 15 -4.06 -21.21 6.37
CA ALA A 15 -3.46 -19.91 6.66
C ALA A 15 -4.43 -18.75 6.37
N ASN A 16 -5.18 -18.82 5.27
CA ASN A 16 -6.18 -17.79 4.92
C ASN A 16 -7.31 -17.71 5.95
N ALA A 17 -7.78 -18.86 6.44
CA ALA A 17 -8.81 -18.92 7.47
C ALA A 17 -8.30 -18.34 8.79
N ALA A 18 -7.06 -18.64 9.18
CA ALA A 18 -6.44 -18.07 10.37
C ALA A 18 -6.30 -16.54 10.30
N VAL A 19 -5.89 -16.00 9.13
CA VAL A 19 -5.86 -14.54 8.92
C VAL A 19 -7.25 -13.93 9.05
N ALA A 20 -8.26 -14.55 8.43
CA ALA A 20 -9.62 -14.03 8.47
C ALA A 20 -10.16 -13.95 9.91
N GLN A 21 -9.90 -14.98 10.72
CA GLN A 21 -10.27 -15.00 12.14
C GLN A 21 -9.51 -13.94 12.94
N ALA A 22 -8.21 -13.78 12.71
CA ALA A 22 -7.42 -12.75 13.38
C ALA A 22 -7.92 -11.34 13.02
N VAL A 23 -8.26 -11.09 11.76
CA VAL A 23 -8.83 -9.81 11.32
C VAL A 23 -10.19 -9.56 11.98
N ASP A 24 -11.06 -10.56 12.07
CA ASP A 24 -12.35 -10.43 12.75
C ASP A 24 -12.20 -10.08 14.25
N LEU A 25 -11.24 -10.73 14.92
CA LEU A 25 -10.87 -10.41 16.29
C LEU A 25 -10.35 -8.97 16.44
N ILE A 26 -9.47 -8.53 15.52
CA ILE A 26 -8.93 -7.15 15.52
C ILE A 26 -10.05 -6.13 15.30
N MET A 27 -11.03 -6.43 14.44
CA MET A 27 -12.13 -5.51 14.14
C MET A 27 -13.14 -5.38 15.29
N THR A 28 -13.28 -6.43 16.10
CA THR A 28 -14.18 -6.47 17.26
C THR A 28 -13.52 -6.06 18.58
N TRP A 29 -12.19 -5.87 18.58
CA TRP A 29 -11.40 -5.54 19.76
C TRP A 29 -11.81 -4.22 20.44
N LYS A 30 -11.87 -4.24 21.78
CA LYS A 30 -12.02 -3.06 22.64
C LYS A 30 -10.82 -2.99 23.58
N PRO A 31 -10.15 -1.83 23.79
CA PRO A 31 -10.43 -0.49 23.26
C PRO A 31 -9.88 -0.24 21.84
N ALA A 32 -10.54 0.66 21.10
CA ALA A 32 -10.20 0.97 19.70
C ALA A 32 -8.83 1.68 19.52
N SER A 33 -8.25 2.22 20.60
CA SER A 33 -6.91 2.83 20.58
C SER A 33 -5.82 1.80 20.24
N ASP A 34 -5.97 0.56 20.71
CA ASP A 34 -4.95 -0.48 20.58
C ASP A 34 -4.85 -1.02 19.14
N VAL A 35 -5.91 -0.86 18.34
CA VAL A 35 -6.02 -1.38 16.98
C VAL A 35 -6.09 -0.27 15.93
N PHE A 36 -5.83 0.98 16.31
CA PHE A 36 -6.05 2.14 15.46
C PHE A 36 -5.30 2.05 14.13
N ALA A 37 -3.99 1.74 14.16
CA ALA A 37 -3.17 1.67 12.95
C ALA A 37 -3.55 0.49 12.05
N LEU A 38 -3.91 -0.66 12.65
CA LEU A 38 -4.35 -1.86 11.93
C LEU A 38 -5.66 -1.62 11.18
N LYS A 39 -6.59 -0.84 11.76
CA LYS A 39 -7.87 -0.54 11.13
C LYS A 39 -7.79 0.56 10.07
N HIS A 40 -7.01 1.62 10.32
CA HIS A 40 -7.01 2.81 9.47
C HIS A 40 -5.88 2.84 8.43
N PHE A 41 -5.01 1.83 8.39
CA PHE A 41 -3.90 1.73 7.44
C PHE A 41 -4.30 2.04 6.00
N MET A 42 -5.29 1.30 5.48
CA MET A 42 -5.63 1.40 4.07
C MET A 42 -6.12 2.80 3.71
N ILE A 43 -6.83 3.45 4.62
CA ILE A 43 -7.35 4.80 4.40
C ILE A 43 -6.18 5.80 4.40
N ALA A 44 -5.32 5.75 5.42
CA ALA A 44 -4.19 6.67 5.55
C ALA A 44 -3.19 6.55 4.38
N SER A 45 -2.82 5.32 4.02
CA SER A 45 -1.93 5.04 2.88
C SER A 45 -2.54 5.47 1.54
N ALA A 46 -3.86 5.27 1.36
CA ALA A 46 -4.57 5.71 0.16
C ALA A 46 -4.63 7.24 0.05
N PHE A 47 -4.83 7.97 1.15
CA PHE A 47 -4.77 9.44 1.14
C PHE A 47 -3.39 9.94 0.74
N LEU A 48 -2.32 9.37 1.31
CA LEU A 48 -0.95 9.77 1.00
C LEU A 48 -0.62 9.48 -0.47
N SER A 49 -0.96 8.29 -0.97
CA SER A 49 -0.78 7.87 -2.38
C SER A 49 -1.60 8.74 -3.35
N THR A 50 -2.85 9.02 -3.00
CA THR A 50 -3.73 9.86 -3.82
C THR A 50 -3.21 11.29 -3.92
N GLY A 51 -2.70 11.86 -2.83
CA GLY A 51 -2.10 13.19 -2.81
C GLY A 51 -0.89 13.32 -3.73
N SER A 52 0.07 12.39 -3.65
CA SER A 52 1.24 12.37 -4.53
C SER A 52 0.86 12.14 -5.99
N ALA A 53 -0.02 11.17 -6.26
CA ALA A 53 -0.48 10.86 -7.62
C ALA A 53 -1.20 12.05 -8.26
N THR A 54 -2.06 12.74 -7.49
CA THR A 54 -2.75 13.95 -7.94
C THR A 54 -1.75 15.06 -8.28
N TYR A 55 -0.76 15.27 -7.41
CA TYR A 55 0.28 16.28 -7.62
C TYR A 55 1.09 16.02 -8.90
N ILE A 56 1.55 14.78 -9.08
CA ILE A 56 2.31 14.35 -10.27
C ILE A 56 1.45 14.52 -11.53
N ASN A 57 0.20 14.05 -11.51
CA ASN A 57 -0.71 14.15 -12.66
C ASN A 57 -1.03 15.61 -13.01
N ALA A 58 -1.27 16.47 -12.00
CA ALA A 58 -1.53 17.88 -12.19
C ALA A 58 -0.33 18.61 -12.85
N TYR A 59 0.89 18.26 -12.44
CA TYR A 59 2.11 18.81 -13.05
C TYR A 59 2.21 18.46 -14.53
N TYR A 60 2.14 17.18 -14.89
CA TYR A 60 2.26 16.76 -16.29
C TYR A 60 1.14 17.35 -17.14
N ARG A 61 -0.12 17.32 -16.66
CA ARG A 61 -1.27 17.94 -17.36
C ARG A 61 -1.06 19.43 -17.63
N LYS A 62 -0.46 20.16 -16.70
CA LYS A 62 -0.15 21.59 -16.88
C LYS A 62 0.87 21.82 -17.99
N VAL A 63 1.89 20.97 -18.08
CA VAL A 63 2.94 21.08 -19.11
C VAL A 63 2.39 20.83 -20.51
N VAL A 64 1.57 19.79 -20.68
CA VAL A 64 0.97 19.45 -21.99
C VAL A 64 -0.31 20.24 -22.30
N LYS A 65 -0.66 21.23 -21.46
CA LYS A 65 -1.84 22.11 -21.60
C LYS A 65 -3.15 21.36 -21.70
N LEU A 66 -3.26 20.22 -21.01
CA LEU A 66 -4.48 19.44 -20.94
C LEU A 66 -5.49 20.18 -20.05
N ARG A 67 -6.45 20.85 -20.67
CA ARG A 67 -7.58 21.54 -20.00
C ARG A 67 -8.54 20.51 -19.37
N ASN A 68 -9.77 20.90 -19.03
CA ASN A 68 -10.76 20.03 -18.39
C ASN A 68 -11.21 18.80 -19.22
N GLN A 69 -10.80 18.69 -20.48
CA GLN A 69 -11.36 17.71 -21.42
C GLN A 69 -10.91 16.25 -21.19
N ALA A 70 -9.92 16.00 -20.33
CA ALA A 70 -9.41 14.64 -20.05
C ALA A 70 -9.19 14.36 -18.55
N PHE A 71 -9.93 15.06 -17.68
CA PHE A 71 -9.75 14.94 -16.23
C PHE A 71 -10.07 13.53 -15.72
N MET A 72 -11.25 12.99 -16.06
CA MET A 72 -11.69 11.67 -15.59
C MET A 72 -10.87 10.50 -16.14
N SER A 73 -10.45 10.58 -17.40
CA SER A 73 -9.77 9.47 -18.07
C SER A 73 -8.32 9.28 -17.59
N SER A 74 -7.66 10.35 -17.14
CA SER A 74 -6.34 10.25 -16.49
C SER A 74 -6.41 9.98 -14.99
N LEU A 75 -7.53 10.28 -14.33
CA LEU A 75 -7.69 10.08 -12.89
C LEU A 75 -7.76 8.61 -12.48
N LEU A 76 -8.55 7.82 -13.20
CA LEU A 76 -8.77 6.40 -12.90
C LEU A 76 -7.46 5.59 -12.83
N PRO A 77 -6.63 5.56 -13.89
CA PRO A 77 -5.44 4.72 -13.89
C PRO A 77 -4.28 5.31 -13.08
N VAL A 78 -4.20 6.64 -12.92
CA VAL A 78 -3.07 7.28 -12.23
C VAL A 78 -3.30 7.43 -10.73
N ILE A 79 -4.55 7.53 -10.27
CA ILE A 79 -4.88 7.82 -8.87
C ILE A 79 -5.54 6.63 -8.19
N ILE A 80 -6.61 6.09 -8.80
CA ILE A 80 -7.41 5.04 -8.16
C ILE A 80 -6.67 3.70 -8.19
N ALA A 81 -6.11 3.32 -9.35
CA ALA A 81 -5.38 2.08 -9.50
C ALA A 81 -4.20 1.91 -8.52
N PRO A 82 -3.27 2.88 -8.37
CA PRO A 82 -2.16 2.72 -7.42
C PRO A 82 -2.59 2.70 -5.96
N SER A 83 -3.66 3.42 -5.60
CA SER A 83 -4.20 3.36 -4.24
C SER A 83 -4.79 2.00 -3.90
N LEU A 84 -5.54 1.40 -4.84
CA LEU A 84 -6.06 0.04 -4.66
C LEU A 84 -4.95 -1.01 -4.66
N LEU A 85 -4.02 -0.92 -5.62
CA LEU A 85 -2.85 -1.81 -5.70
C LEU A 85 -1.97 -1.71 -4.46
N GLY A 86 -1.77 -0.49 -3.93
CA GLY A 86 -1.02 -0.26 -2.69
C GLY A 86 -1.64 -1.00 -1.51
N GLY A 87 -2.96 -0.89 -1.32
CA GLY A 87 -3.67 -1.62 -0.27
C GLY A 87 -3.55 -3.14 -0.43
N MET A 88 -3.71 -3.66 -1.65
CA MET A 88 -3.60 -5.10 -1.93
C MET A 88 -2.19 -5.65 -1.71
N LEU A 89 -1.17 -4.96 -2.23
CA LEU A 89 0.22 -5.36 -2.04
C LEU A 89 0.63 -5.25 -0.59
N HIS A 90 0.21 -4.19 0.11
CA HIS A 90 0.49 -4.04 1.53
C HIS A 90 -0.15 -5.17 2.34
N HIS A 91 -1.41 -5.51 2.05
CA HIS A 91 -2.08 -6.63 2.71
C HIS A 91 -1.31 -7.96 2.50
N GLN A 92 -0.87 -8.21 1.27
CA GLN A 92 -0.19 -9.47 0.92
C GLN A 92 1.23 -9.56 1.48
N PHE A 93 2.00 -8.47 1.40
CA PHE A 93 3.44 -8.47 1.67
C PHE A 93 3.80 -8.04 3.10
N VAL A 94 2.91 -7.31 3.77
CA VAL A 94 3.14 -6.76 5.11
C VAL A 94 2.11 -7.33 6.09
N HIS A 95 0.81 -7.11 5.87
CA HIS A 95 -0.22 -7.46 6.85
C HIS A 95 -0.32 -8.96 7.12
N ARG A 96 -0.30 -9.80 6.06
CA ARG A 96 -0.28 -11.26 6.19
C ARG A 96 0.89 -11.79 7.02
N PRO A 97 2.16 -11.51 6.66
CA PRO A 97 3.28 -12.04 7.44
C PRO A 97 3.32 -11.47 8.86
N LEU A 98 2.78 -10.26 9.06
CA LEU A 98 2.65 -9.63 10.36
C LEU A 98 1.68 -10.40 11.27
N ILE A 99 0.48 -10.76 10.79
CA ILE A 99 -0.50 -11.55 11.56
C ILE A 99 -0.01 -12.98 11.83
N LEU A 100 0.63 -13.59 10.84
CA LEU A 100 1.15 -14.97 10.97
C LEU A 100 2.45 -15.05 11.79
N GLU A 101 3.00 -13.92 12.24
CA GLU A 101 4.30 -13.85 12.93
C GLU A 101 5.43 -14.58 12.18
N THR A 102 5.35 -14.63 10.85
CA THR A 102 6.32 -15.36 10.01
C THR A 102 7.58 -14.55 9.72
N PHE A 103 7.70 -13.35 10.28
CA PHE A 103 8.83 -12.45 10.05
C PHE A 103 9.92 -12.64 11.11
N LYS A 104 11.18 -12.67 10.65
CA LYS A 104 12.35 -12.81 11.55
C LYS A 104 12.86 -11.48 12.12
N CYS A 105 12.59 -10.36 11.43
CA CYS A 105 13.12 -9.04 11.79
C CYS A 105 12.03 -7.95 11.63
N PRO A 106 11.75 -7.15 12.67
CA PRO A 106 10.72 -6.10 12.62
C PRO A 106 11.08 -4.99 11.61
N VAL A 107 12.34 -4.57 11.61
CA VAL A 107 12.86 -3.53 10.69
C VAL A 107 12.71 -3.94 9.21
N CYS A 108 12.80 -5.23 8.90
CA CYS A 108 12.63 -5.73 7.53
C CYS A 108 11.18 -5.58 7.04
N VAL A 109 10.20 -5.74 7.93
CA VAL A 109 8.79 -5.56 7.61
C VAL A 109 8.49 -4.08 7.41
N GLU A 110 9.06 -3.20 8.23
CA GLU A 110 8.96 -1.74 8.07
C GLU A 110 9.54 -1.27 6.73
N LEU A 111 10.75 -1.72 6.38
CA LEU A 111 11.39 -1.45 5.09
C LEU A 111 10.54 -1.94 3.93
N ARG A 112 9.97 -3.15 4.03
CA ARG A 112 9.08 -3.70 3.01
C ARG A 112 7.83 -2.85 2.85
N GLY A 113 7.23 -2.38 3.95
CA GLY A 113 6.10 -1.45 3.93
C GLY A 113 6.43 -0.15 3.23
N GLY A 114 7.56 0.47 3.58
CA GLY A 114 8.07 1.67 2.92
C GLY A 114 8.29 1.47 1.41
N MET A 115 8.86 0.33 1.00
CA MET A 115 9.09 0.02 -0.41
C MET A 115 7.79 -0.16 -1.20
N VAL A 116 6.81 -0.89 -0.64
CA VAL A 116 5.50 -1.07 -1.29
C VAL A 116 4.78 0.27 -1.44
N GLN A 117 4.80 1.10 -0.39
CA GLN A 117 4.20 2.44 -0.42
C GLN A 117 4.90 3.36 -1.43
N LEU A 118 6.23 3.34 -1.49
CA LEU A 118 7.00 4.12 -2.46
C LEU A 118 6.68 3.67 -3.90
N PHE A 119 6.61 2.36 -4.14
CA PHE A 119 6.33 1.83 -5.46
C PHE A 119 4.93 2.22 -5.96
N CYS A 120 3.90 1.97 -5.14
CA CYS A 120 2.52 2.28 -5.49
C CYS A 120 2.21 3.77 -5.47
N GLY A 121 2.69 4.50 -4.47
CA GLY A 121 2.37 5.92 -4.27
C GLY A 121 3.21 6.89 -5.10
N PHE A 122 4.37 6.48 -5.62
CA PHE A 122 5.26 7.37 -6.36
C PHE A 122 5.75 6.79 -7.69
N VAL A 123 6.39 5.61 -7.68
CA VAL A 123 6.98 5.04 -8.91
C VAL A 123 5.92 4.77 -9.97
N TYR A 124 4.80 4.18 -9.57
CA TYR A 124 3.71 3.85 -10.47
C TYR A 124 3.06 5.10 -11.11
N PRO A 125 2.62 6.12 -10.33
CA PRO A 125 2.12 7.38 -10.91
C PRO A 125 3.18 8.12 -11.74
N LEU A 126 4.46 8.08 -11.35
CA LEU A 126 5.53 8.75 -12.08
C LEU A 126 5.73 8.18 -13.49
N MET A 127 5.51 6.87 -13.68
CA MET A 127 5.56 6.23 -15.00
C MET A 127 4.27 6.44 -15.79
N LEU A 128 3.10 6.22 -15.16
CA LEU A 128 1.82 6.30 -15.86
C LEU A 128 1.40 7.73 -16.21
N ALA A 129 1.62 8.71 -15.33
CA ALA A 129 1.18 10.08 -15.55
C ALA A 129 1.75 10.72 -16.83
N PRO A 130 3.06 10.68 -17.14
CA PRO A 130 3.59 11.24 -18.38
C PRO A 130 3.10 10.46 -19.60
N LEU A 131 3.04 9.13 -19.54
CA LEU A 131 2.54 8.30 -20.64
C LEU A 131 1.08 8.64 -20.96
N ALA A 132 0.22 8.72 -19.94
CA ALA A 132 -1.17 9.10 -20.10
C ALA A 132 -1.29 10.53 -20.67
N ALA A 133 -0.55 11.50 -20.10
CA ALA A 133 -0.58 12.88 -20.54
C ALA A 133 -0.19 13.03 -22.02
N MET A 134 0.84 12.34 -22.48
CA MET A 134 1.28 12.38 -23.88
C MET A 134 0.29 11.68 -24.81
N GLN A 135 -0.27 10.55 -24.41
CA GLN A 135 -1.30 9.84 -25.18
C GLN A 135 -2.55 10.72 -25.41
N PHE A 136 -3.00 11.42 -24.37
CA PHE A 136 -4.13 12.34 -24.49
C PHE A 136 -3.78 13.59 -25.29
N ALA A 137 -2.56 14.12 -25.14
CA ALA A 137 -2.10 15.26 -25.92
C ALA A 137 -2.05 14.95 -27.42
N ALA A 138 -1.63 13.74 -27.80
CA ALA A 138 -1.63 13.27 -29.18
C ALA A 138 -3.04 13.17 -29.76
N ARG A 139 -4.02 12.70 -28.97
CA ARG A 139 -5.42 12.59 -29.41
C ARG A 139 -6.16 13.91 -29.49
N LEU A 140 -5.87 14.83 -28.56
CA LEU A 140 -6.54 16.13 -28.47
C LEU A 140 -5.81 17.23 -29.24
N PHE A 141 -4.69 16.90 -29.90
CA PHE A 141 -3.82 17.83 -30.64
C PHE A 141 -3.43 19.09 -29.83
N THR A 142 -3.30 18.97 -28.51
CA THR A 142 -2.99 20.11 -27.62
C THR A 142 -1.50 20.41 -27.53
N TYR A 143 -0.66 19.40 -27.79
CA TYR A 143 0.80 19.49 -27.72
C TYR A 143 1.41 18.64 -28.85
N PRO A 144 2.47 19.11 -29.53
CA PRO A 144 3.15 18.32 -30.56
C PRO A 144 3.87 17.14 -29.91
N VAL A 145 3.28 15.95 -30.04
CA VAL A 145 3.85 14.70 -29.53
C VAL A 145 4.68 14.06 -30.64
N PRO A 146 5.93 13.61 -30.38
CA PRO A 146 6.71 12.91 -31.38
C PRO A 146 6.04 11.60 -31.82
N ASP A 147 6.30 11.19 -33.06
CA ASP A 147 5.70 10.00 -33.68
C ASP A 147 5.89 8.75 -32.79
N ALA A 148 4.81 8.02 -32.56
CA ALA A 148 4.76 6.82 -31.72
C ALA A 148 5.74 5.72 -32.19
N LYS A 149 6.18 5.78 -33.45
CA LYS A 149 7.20 4.87 -34.01
C LYS A 149 8.60 5.05 -33.40
N LYS A 150 8.87 6.14 -32.67
CA LYS A 150 10.17 6.44 -32.06
C LYS A 150 10.06 6.55 -30.52
N PRO A 151 9.98 5.43 -29.79
CA PRO A 151 9.75 5.43 -28.33
C PRO A 151 10.87 6.10 -27.54
N LEU A 152 12.12 6.04 -28.01
CA LEU A 152 13.25 6.72 -27.36
C LEU A 152 13.10 8.24 -27.37
N LEU A 153 12.51 8.81 -28.43
CA LEU A 153 12.30 10.25 -28.53
C LEU A 153 11.22 10.71 -27.54
N LEU A 154 10.17 9.91 -27.37
CA LEU A 154 9.14 10.11 -26.34
C LEU A 154 9.75 10.12 -24.93
N LEU A 155 10.62 9.17 -24.62
CA LEU A 155 11.28 9.10 -23.31
C LEU A 155 12.23 10.27 -23.07
N MET A 156 12.95 10.73 -24.09
CA MET A 156 13.78 11.95 -24.00
C MET A 156 12.93 13.19 -23.70
N GLU A 157 11.77 13.34 -24.36
CA GLU A 157 10.89 14.48 -24.11
C GLU A 157 10.30 14.44 -22.70
N ILE A 158 9.87 13.25 -22.23
CA ILE A 158 9.43 13.04 -20.84
C ILE A 158 10.56 13.43 -19.88
N HIS A 159 11.78 12.94 -20.10
CA HIS A 159 12.93 13.26 -19.26
C HIS A 159 13.20 14.77 -19.20
N LYS A 160 13.09 15.47 -20.33
CA LYS A 160 13.26 16.93 -20.42
C LYS A 160 12.20 17.68 -19.61
N ILE A 161 10.94 17.22 -19.65
CA ILE A 161 9.84 17.76 -18.85
C ILE A 161 10.03 17.47 -17.36
N THR A 162 10.52 16.29 -17.00
CA THR A 162 10.70 15.85 -15.61
C THR A 162 11.90 16.50 -14.93
N LYS A 163 13.00 16.75 -15.66
CA LYS A 163 14.25 17.30 -15.13
C LYS A 163 14.09 18.51 -14.19
N PRO A 164 13.32 19.57 -14.52
CA PRO A 164 13.18 20.73 -13.65
C PRO A 164 12.43 20.47 -12.34
N ILE A 165 11.63 19.39 -12.23
CA ILE A 165 10.85 19.07 -11.02
C ILE A 165 11.44 17.92 -10.19
N LEU A 166 12.51 17.28 -10.67
CA LEU A 166 13.23 16.21 -9.96
C LEU A 166 13.46 16.45 -8.46
N PRO A 167 13.92 17.63 -7.97
CA PRO A 167 14.13 17.83 -6.53
C PRO A 167 12.84 17.67 -5.71
N LYS A 168 11.69 18.12 -6.24
CA LYS A 168 10.39 17.95 -5.56
C LYS A 168 9.94 16.50 -5.56
N PHE A 169 10.25 15.77 -6.64
CA PHE A 169 9.97 14.35 -6.75
C PHE A 169 10.79 13.51 -5.77
N TYR A 170 12.05 13.87 -5.50
CA TYR A 170 12.83 13.22 -4.44
C TYR A 170 12.23 13.43 -3.05
N ILE A 171 11.76 14.64 -2.74
CA ILE A 171 11.07 14.92 -1.48
C ILE A 171 9.78 14.10 -1.36
N LEU A 172 9.00 14.03 -2.45
CA LEU A 172 7.75 13.26 -2.49
C LEU A 172 8.00 11.76 -2.34
N ALA A 173 9.06 11.23 -2.97
CA ALA A 173 9.50 9.85 -2.82
C ALA A 173 9.92 9.55 -1.37
N ALA A 174 10.73 10.42 -0.77
CA ALA A 174 11.13 10.28 0.63
C ALA A 174 9.90 10.29 1.56
N LEU A 175 8.94 11.19 1.33
CA LEU A 175 7.70 11.26 2.11
C LEU A 175 6.87 9.97 2.00
N GLN A 176 6.78 9.37 0.81
CA GLN A 176 6.07 8.11 0.63
C GLN A 176 6.78 6.95 1.34
N PHE A 177 8.10 6.88 1.22
CA PHE A 177 8.89 5.83 1.85
C PHE A 177 8.83 5.92 3.38
N ILE A 178 9.09 7.11 3.94
CA ILE A 178 9.02 7.36 5.38
C ILE A 178 7.58 7.19 5.89
N GLY A 179 6.58 7.65 5.13
CA GLY A 179 5.17 7.46 5.49
C GLY A 179 4.78 5.99 5.58
N GLY A 180 5.22 5.16 4.62
CA GLY A 180 5.00 3.71 4.66
C GLY A 180 5.72 3.03 5.83
N MET A 181 6.96 3.42 6.11
CA MET A 181 7.72 2.92 7.27
C MET A 181 7.07 3.31 8.60
N ALA A 182 6.70 4.59 8.78
CA ALA A 182 6.08 5.07 10.01
C ALA A 182 4.75 4.37 10.29
N TRP A 183 3.96 4.13 9.24
CA TRP A 183 2.69 3.46 9.41
C TRP A 183 2.85 1.99 9.79
N THR A 184 3.74 1.27 9.10
CA THR A 184 4.03 -0.13 9.46
C THR A 184 4.64 -0.28 10.85
N HIS A 185 5.44 0.69 11.29
CA HIS A 185 5.92 0.76 12.66
C HIS A 185 4.76 0.85 13.67
N TRP A 186 3.77 1.72 13.42
CA TRP A 186 2.58 1.80 14.28
C TRP A 186 1.69 0.56 14.24
N GLU A 187 1.59 -0.12 13.09
CA GLU A 187 0.88 -1.40 13.01
C GLU A 187 1.57 -2.47 13.87
N LEU A 188 2.89 -2.57 13.78
CA LEU A 188 3.68 -3.51 14.55
C LEU A 188 3.55 -3.27 16.05
N HIS A 189 3.64 -2.02 16.49
CA HIS A 189 3.49 -1.65 17.90
C HIS A 189 2.10 -1.99 18.46
N ASN A 190 1.05 -1.70 17.69
CA ASN A 190 -0.31 -2.02 18.05
C ASN A 190 -0.55 -3.54 18.10
N LEU A 191 0.00 -4.29 17.15
CA LEU A 191 -0.11 -5.74 17.14
C LEU A 191 0.54 -6.36 18.39
N TYR A 192 1.77 -5.98 18.74
CA TYR A 192 2.42 -6.49 19.95
C TYR A 192 1.63 -6.15 21.22
N THR A 193 1.00 -4.98 21.27
CA THR A 193 0.16 -4.58 22.40
C THR A 193 -1.06 -5.49 22.53
N VAL A 194 -1.72 -5.81 21.42
CA VAL A 194 -2.89 -6.71 21.41
C VAL A 194 -2.48 -8.14 21.77
N LEU A 195 -1.40 -8.67 21.19
CA LEU A 195 -0.88 -10.00 21.49
C LEU A 195 -0.51 -10.14 22.98
N GLY A 196 0.16 -9.13 23.54
CA GLY A 196 0.52 -9.13 24.96
C GLY A 196 -0.70 -9.08 25.90
N LYS A 197 -1.79 -8.42 25.49
CA LYS A 197 -3.05 -8.43 26.25
C LYS A 197 -3.79 -9.76 26.12
N LEU A 198 -3.79 -10.35 24.92
CA LEU A 198 -4.39 -11.67 24.66
C LEU A 198 -3.76 -12.74 25.53
N GLY A 199 -2.42 -12.81 25.61
CA GLY A 199 -1.74 -13.80 26.45
C GLY A 199 -2.12 -13.68 27.93
N LYS A 200 -2.21 -12.46 28.47
CA LYS A 200 -2.65 -12.23 29.86
C LYS A 200 -4.09 -12.65 30.12
N MET A 201 -4.97 -12.48 29.13
CA MET A 201 -6.37 -12.91 29.23
C MET A 201 -6.48 -14.44 29.22
N GLU A 202 -5.65 -15.12 28.43
CA GLU A 202 -5.59 -16.57 28.38
C GLU A 202 -5.09 -17.17 29.71
N GLU A 203 -4.00 -16.64 30.26
CA GLU A 203 -3.49 -17.03 31.59
C GLU A 203 -4.55 -16.84 32.68
N ALA A 204 -5.22 -15.67 32.71
CA ALA A 204 -6.28 -15.41 33.69
C ALA A 204 -7.48 -16.36 33.53
N LEU A 205 -7.82 -16.73 32.30
CA LEU A 205 -8.90 -17.68 32.01
C LEU A 205 -8.54 -19.10 32.50
N GLU A 206 -7.29 -19.51 32.31
CA GLU A 206 -6.80 -20.80 32.81
C GLU A 206 -6.82 -20.87 34.34
N ASP A 207 -6.38 -19.82 35.01
CA ASP A 207 -6.40 -19.74 36.48
C ASP A 207 -7.84 -19.77 37.01
N HIS A 208 -8.76 -19.03 36.38
CA HIS A 208 -10.18 -19.12 36.71
C HIS A 208 -10.76 -20.51 36.49
N ARG A 209 -10.35 -21.22 35.42
CA ARG A 209 -10.78 -22.59 35.13
C ARG A 209 -10.26 -23.57 36.19
N LYS A 210 -8.98 -23.49 36.57
CA LYS A 210 -8.37 -24.32 37.63
C LYS A 210 -9.05 -24.09 38.98
N ASN A 211 -9.32 -22.83 39.33
CA ASN A 211 -10.01 -22.50 40.58
C ASN A 211 -11.43 -23.08 40.65
N LYS A 212 -12.18 -23.11 39.54
CA LYS A 212 -13.50 -23.76 39.50
C LYS A 212 -13.43 -25.27 39.66
N LEU A 213 -12.43 -25.92 39.08
CA LEU A 213 -12.24 -27.37 39.20
C LEU A 213 -11.87 -27.78 40.63
N ASN A 214 -11.09 -26.96 41.35
CA ASN A 214 -10.71 -27.24 42.75
C ASN A 214 -11.85 -26.99 43.76
N GLN A 215 -12.95 -26.37 43.34
CA GLN A 215 -14.13 -26.10 44.18
C GLN A 215 -15.25 -27.14 44.02
N GLN A 216 -15.10 -28.10 43.10
CA GLN A 216 -16.01 -29.24 42.89
C GLN A 216 -15.42 -30.51 43.51
#